data_AF-A0A5J4WHY7-F1
#
_entry.id   AF-A0A5J4WHY7-F1
#
_cell.length_a   1.000
_cell.length_b   1.000
_cell.length_c   1.000
_cell.angle_alpha   90.00
_cell.angle_beta   90.00
_cell.angle_gamma   90.00
#
_symmetry.space_group_name_H-M   'P 1'
#
loop_
_entity.id
_entity.type
_entity.pdbx_description
1 polymer ?
#
loop_
_entity_poly.entity_id
_entity_poly.type
_entity_poly.pdbx_seq_one_letter_code
_entity_poly.pdbx_strand_id
1 'polypeptide(L)'
;MFCSFDLEPVSVVPVFGKYYSANNIHPPLPAKSLLPHELQKLVDFASPQLPAPGAVETAVVSAPCATYPTISIQSPGFVLGAPLKSSSSPYSEIKADFAYRSGSRSAVIPCKEKDPNDLNSNSWTICTLPDNGKELTPSKDGEILIRLKGCGMYIQSQQQLPFPGITLIDEMPCAQFQTNQINTTLSTLHLHPANVPIGVWIYGPILNDPTPLIEKAVIVMQTFGDKRLENHLLTGLDMLVDNGIGDSDAEIVMKCVRRVFGSRGKEVPSDQNMTFIRTSKMKFYNLETKISNLEKYGLEHLGFVPTQSILQELDSTTTTSKATYHINENQIPIQTLVKLHAQLGFEAGRALRAIHSTKPGFLWGTYQDYVNFQLHCNAHCDNLVVLPLQMIAERKQILSPLDFDMAFSMETVFNFWQQPPVPEPSLVSYNFNTELSALIEDVGGASASGLGVSTTAVEPRPMPENKDKRCIIWLLRDVMTWEFLIGYTNPTGGPTEAAIPTPTVPLDTDWPQIIDTIRQALFLSQDKHS
;
A
#
# COMPACT_ATOMS: atom_id res chain seq x y z
N MET A 1 23.37 3.13 6.77
CA MET A 1 22.59 4.37 6.55
C MET A 1 22.30 4.44 5.05
N PHE A 2 21.22 5.06 4.61
CA PHE A 2 20.68 5.04 3.23
C PHE A 2 19.68 3.91 2.97
N CYS A 3 18.40 4.23 3.20
CA CYS A 3 17.35 3.72 2.33
C CYS A 3 17.77 4.10 0.90
N SER A 4 18.17 3.14 0.07
CA SER A 4 18.41 3.41 -1.36
C SER A 4 17.04 3.59 -2.01
N PHE A 5 16.55 4.82 -1.96
CA PHE A 5 15.51 5.27 -2.86
C PHE A 5 16.15 5.35 -4.24
N ASP A 6 16.04 4.26 -5.01
CA ASP A 6 16.42 4.25 -6.43
C ASP A 6 15.33 4.96 -7.21
N LEU A 7 15.27 6.26 -6.97
CA LEU A 7 14.21 7.12 -7.44
C LEU A 7 14.87 8.18 -8.29
N GLU A 8 14.33 8.38 -9.49
CA GLU A 8 14.74 9.45 -10.40
C GLU A 8 14.86 10.77 -9.61
N PRO A 9 16.03 11.41 -9.58
CA PRO A 9 16.20 12.66 -8.84
C PRO A 9 15.31 13.73 -9.48
N VAL A 10 14.57 14.44 -8.65
CA VAL A 10 13.71 15.54 -9.06
C VAL A 10 14.01 16.78 -8.23
N SER A 11 13.65 17.94 -8.77
CA SER A 11 13.83 19.22 -8.11
C SER A 11 12.51 19.73 -7.59
N VAL A 12 12.50 20.23 -6.35
CA VAL A 12 11.32 20.85 -5.72
C VAL A 12 11.61 22.28 -5.33
N VAL A 13 10.65 23.17 -5.50
CA VAL A 13 10.77 24.60 -5.21
C VAL A 13 9.63 25.04 -4.32
N PRO A 14 9.82 26.06 -3.47
CA PRO A 14 8.70 26.63 -2.73
C PRO A 14 7.87 27.52 -3.65
N VAL A 15 6.54 27.39 -3.53
CA VAL A 15 5.55 28.31 -4.08
C VAL A 15 4.62 28.80 -2.97
N PHE A 16 3.80 29.81 -3.27
CA PHE A 16 2.81 30.28 -2.32
C PHE A 16 1.77 29.20 -2.02
N GLY A 17 1.43 29.02 -0.76
CA GLY A 17 0.42 28.07 -0.31
C GLY A 17 -0.06 28.35 1.11
N LYS A 18 -1.12 27.64 1.52
CA LYS A 18 -1.61 27.59 2.89
C LYS A 18 -1.33 26.21 3.46
N TYR A 19 -0.59 26.16 4.55
CA TYR A 19 -0.35 24.92 5.28
C TYR A 19 -1.42 24.70 6.32
N TYR A 20 -1.88 23.46 6.40
CA TYR A 20 -2.79 22.97 7.44
C TYR A 20 -2.14 21.75 8.09
N SER A 21 -1.98 21.79 9.41
CA SER A 21 -1.49 20.63 10.16
C SER A 21 -2.52 19.51 10.09
N ALA A 22 -2.08 18.25 10.20
CA ALA A 22 -2.97 17.11 10.37
C ALA A 22 -3.92 17.29 11.57
N ASN A 23 -3.50 18.05 12.59
CA ASN A 23 -4.35 18.41 13.74
C ASN A 23 -5.52 19.35 13.40
N ASN A 24 -5.51 19.99 12.23
CA ASN A 24 -6.59 20.85 11.76
C ASN A 24 -7.65 20.09 10.94
N ILE A 25 -7.48 18.77 10.76
CA ILE A 25 -8.38 17.89 10.03
C ILE A 25 -9.37 17.28 11.01
N HIS A 26 -10.64 17.58 10.80
CA HIS A 26 -11.75 17.11 11.63
C HIS A 26 -12.40 15.87 11.03
N PRO A 27 -12.87 14.92 11.87
CA PRO A 27 -13.57 13.74 11.39
C PRO A 27 -14.72 14.09 10.44
N PRO A 28 -15.03 13.22 9.47
CA PRO A 28 -16.21 13.38 8.63
C PRO A 28 -17.47 13.30 9.48
N LEU A 29 -18.53 14.00 9.08
CA LEU A 29 -19.85 13.81 9.68
C LEU A 29 -20.32 12.37 9.39
N PRO A 30 -20.91 11.66 10.36
CA PRO A 30 -21.52 10.35 10.08
C PRO A 30 -22.56 10.47 8.97
N ALA A 31 -22.65 9.46 8.11
CA ALA A 31 -23.58 9.45 6.99
C ALA A 31 -25.03 9.69 7.42
N LYS A 32 -25.42 9.11 8.56
CA LYS A 32 -26.75 9.25 9.17
C LYS A 32 -27.05 10.66 9.70
N SER A 33 -26.04 11.50 9.85
CA SER A 33 -26.16 12.86 10.38
C SER A 33 -26.28 13.92 9.30
N LEU A 34 -26.12 13.57 8.02
CA LEU A 34 -26.26 14.53 6.94
C LEU A 34 -27.71 15.00 6.75
N LEU A 35 -27.85 16.29 6.51
CA LEU A 35 -29.10 16.91 6.10
C LEU A 35 -29.37 16.63 4.60
N PRO A 36 -30.63 16.63 4.15
CA PRO A 36 -30.97 16.33 2.76
C PRO A 36 -30.22 17.17 1.71
N HIS A 37 -29.93 18.44 2.01
CA HIS A 37 -29.20 19.31 1.10
C HIS A 37 -27.69 19.02 1.06
N GLU A 38 -27.13 18.39 2.09
CA GLU A 38 -25.73 17.93 2.12
C GLU A 38 -25.59 16.63 1.34
N LEU A 39 -26.56 15.72 1.47
CA LEU A 39 -26.68 14.53 0.63
C LEU A 39 -26.79 14.90 -0.86
N GLN A 40 -27.60 15.91 -1.20
CA GLN A 40 -27.71 16.35 -2.58
C GLN A 40 -26.37 16.84 -3.16
N LYS A 41 -25.54 17.55 -2.38
CA LYS A 41 -24.20 17.95 -2.83
C LYS A 41 -23.31 16.75 -3.14
N LEU A 42 -23.39 15.68 -2.36
CA LEU A 42 -22.65 14.44 -2.63
C LEU A 42 -23.14 13.75 -3.91
N VAL A 43 -24.46 13.74 -4.15
CA VAL A 43 -25.05 13.23 -5.40
C VAL A 43 -24.56 14.05 -6.59
N ASP A 44 -24.59 15.37 -6.48
CA ASP A 44 -24.18 16.29 -7.53
C ASP A 44 -22.68 16.16 -7.85
N PHE A 45 -21.87 15.81 -6.85
CA PHE A 45 -20.44 15.51 -7.00
C PHE A 45 -20.19 14.14 -7.65
N ALA A 46 -20.94 13.12 -7.25
CA ALA A 46 -20.82 11.76 -7.79
C ALA A 46 -21.44 11.60 -9.18
N SER A 47 -22.35 12.50 -9.58
CA SER A 47 -22.99 12.48 -10.88
C SER A 47 -22.15 13.27 -11.87
N PRO A 48 -21.50 12.63 -12.86
CA PRO A 48 -20.71 13.35 -13.86
C PRO A 48 -21.60 14.38 -14.57
N GLN A 49 -21.25 15.65 -14.43
CA GLN A 49 -21.95 16.71 -15.16
C GLN A 49 -21.54 16.66 -16.63
N LEU A 50 -22.50 16.90 -17.53
CA LEU A 50 -22.18 17.08 -18.93
C LEU A 50 -21.20 18.26 -19.06
N PRO A 51 -20.13 18.12 -19.88
CA PRO A 51 -19.24 19.24 -20.15
C PRO A 51 -20.04 20.45 -20.64
N ALA A 52 -19.61 21.66 -20.25
CA ALA A 52 -20.22 22.88 -20.76
C ALA A 52 -20.19 22.87 -22.31
N PRO A 53 -21.22 23.42 -22.99
CA PRO A 53 -21.21 23.51 -24.46
C PRO A 53 -19.93 24.21 -24.96
N GLY A 54 -19.15 23.52 -25.79
CA GLY A 54 -17.88 24.03 -26.30
C GLY A 54 -16.66 23.80 -25.41
N ALA A 55 -16.80 23.07 -24.29
CA ALA A 55 -15.67 22.58 -23.53
C ALA A 55 -14.80 21.68 -24.43
N VAL A 56 -13.52 22.04 -24.54
CA VAL A 56 -12.53 21.26 -25.29
C VAL A 56 -11.94 20.12 -24.47
N GLU A 57 -12.18 20.13 -23.15
CA GLU A 57 -11.68 19.14 -22.19
C GLU A 57 -12.75 18.83 -21.15
N THR A 58 -12.76 17.58 -20.67
CA THR A 58 -13.65 17.08 -19.62
C THR A 58 -12.81 16.56 -18.48
N ALA A 59 -13.09 17.01 -17.24
CA ALA A 59 -12.54 16.42 -16.04
C ALA A 59 -13.58 15.47 -15.43
N VAL A 60 -13.19 14.21 -15.20
CA VAL A 60 -14.00 13.25 -14.46
C VAL A 60 -13.38 13.12 -13.07
N VAL A 61 -14.19 13.30 -12.03
CA VAL A 61 -13.76 13.16 -10.64
C VAL A 61 -14.39 11.90 -10.09
N SER A 62 -13.58 11.00 -9.54
CA SER A 62 -14.07 9.84 -8.81
C SER A 62 -14.64 10.32 -7.48
N ALA A 63 -15.91 10.03 -7.22
CA ALA A 63 -16.52 10.32 -5.93
C ALA A 63 -16.43 9.08 -5.04
N PRO A 64 -15.71 9.11 -3.91
CA PRO A 64 -15.81 8.04 -2.92
C PRO A 64 -17.24 7.93 -2.41
N CYS A 65 -17.63 6.70 -2.05
CA CYS A 65 -18.97 6.43 -1.58
C CYS A 65 -19.20 6.87 -0.12
N ALA A 66 -18.68 8.02 0.31
CA ALA A 66 -18.62 8.40 1.72
C ALA A 66 -18.68 9.91 2.00
N THR A 67 -18.92 10.29 3.26
CA THR A 67 -18.72 11.66 3.76
C THR A 67 -17.23 12.00 3.87
N TYR A 68 -16.91 13.29 3.73
CA TYR A 68 -15.53 13.79 3.73
C TYR A 68 -15.17 14.45 5.07
N PRO A 69 -13.93 14.27 5.54
CA PRO A 69 -13.40 15.05 6.65
C PRO A 69 -13.30 16.53 6.26
N THR A 70 -13.29 17.43 7.24
CA THR A 70 -13.23 18.88 6.99
C THR A 70 -11.95 19.49 7.54
N ILE A 71 -11.43 20.54 6.89
CA ILE A 71 -10.28 21.29 7.39
C ILE A 71 -10.78 22.57 8.04
N SER A 72 -10.41 22.80 9.30
CA SER A 72 -10.61 24.11 9.91
C SER A 72 -9.63 25.12 9.33
N ILE A 73 -10.16 26.11 8.60
CA ILE A 73 -9.34 27.17 8.03
C ILE A 73 -9.08 28.23 9.11
N GLN A 74 -7.86 28.25 9.65
CA GLN A 74 -7.47 29.23 10.66
C GLN A 74 -6.31 30.14 10.24
N SER A 75 -5.54 29.81 9.19
CA SER A 75 -4.37 30.63 8.83
C SER A 75 -4.75 31.83 7.96
N PRO A 76 -4.42 33.06 8.37
CA PRO A 76 -4.53 34.22 7.50
C PRO A 76 -3.35 34.24 6.52
N GLY A 77 -3.67 34.10 5.23
CA GLY A 77 -2.76 34.41 4.11
C GLY A 77 -1.99 33.22 3.53
N PHE A 78 -1.39 33.44 2.36
CA PHE A 78 -0.48 32.51 1.71
C PHE A 78 0.96 32.76 2.18
N VAL A 79 1.71 31.69 2.44
CA VAL A 79 3.14 31.73 2.74
C VAL A 79 3.93 31.01 1.66
N LEU A 80 5.18 31.42 1.46
CA LEU A 80 6.08 30.75 0.53
C LEU A 80 6.64 29.48 1.19
N GLY A 81 6.20 28.32 0.72
CA GLY A 81 6.59 27.04 1.34
C GLY A 81 5.82 25.82 0.86
N ALA A 82 4.89 25.94 -0.08
CA ALA A 82 4.27 24.76 -0.68
C ALA A 82 5.26 24.12 -1.68
N PRO A 83 5.58 22.83 -1.55
CA PRO A 83 6.54 22.16 -2.43
C PRO A 83 5.97 21.91 -3.83
N LEU A 84 6.58 22.46 -4.88
CA LEU A 84 6.23 22.18 -6.28
C LEU A 84 7.43 21.58 -7.03
N LYS A 85 7.26 20.53 -7.83
CA LYS A 85 8.36 20.00 -8.67
C LYS A 85 8.59 20.98 -9.82
N SER A 86 9.73 21.64 -9.80
CA SER A 86 10.17 22.57 -10.83
C SER A 86 11.69 22.71 -10.75
N SER A 87 12.31 23.14 -11.85
CA SER A 87 13.72 23.54 -11.87
C SER A 87 13.95 24.93 -11.25
N SER A 88 12.91 25.76 -11.15
CA SER A 88 12.98 27.11 -10.59
C SER A 88 11.63 27.57 -10.03
N SER A 89 11.66 28.37 -8.96
CA SER A 89 10.47 29.03 -8.41
C SER A 89 10.20 30.31 -9.22
N PRO A 90 8.99 30.53 -9.75
CA PRO A 90 8.65 31.81 -10.36
C PRO A 90 8.43 32.92 -9.32
N TYR A 91 8.41 32.58 -8.02
CA TYR A 91 8.09 33.50 -6.93
C TYR A 91 9.27 33.86 -6.05
N SER A 92 10.41 33.17 -6.20
CA SER A 92 11.56 33.38 -5.32
C SER A 92 12.88 32.98 -5.98
N GLU A 93 13.98 33.56 -5.51
CA GLU A 93 15.35 33.15 -5.87
C GLU A 93 15.81 31.89 -5.11
N ILE A 94 14.93 31.30 -4.29
CA ILE A 94 15.24 30.08 -3.56
C ILE A 94 15.53 28.98 -4.58
N LYS A 95 16.74 28.42 -4.49
CA LYS A 95 17.18 27.35 -5.38
C LYS A 95 16.30 26.13 -5.19
N ALA A 96 16.08 25.40 -6.28
CA ALA A 96 15.38 24.14 -6.18
C ALA A 96 16.15 23.17 -5.28
N ASP A 97 15.43 22.55 -4.37
CA ASP A 97 15.91 21.53 -3.48
C ASP A 97 15.77 20.15 -4.09
N PHE A 98 16.46 19.21 -3.46
CA PHE A 98 16.59 17.86 -3.94
C PHE A 98 15.47 16.97 -3.40
N ALA A 99 14.89 16.19 -4.30
CA ALA A 99 13.85 15.21 -4.02
C ALA A 99 14.02 13.99 -4.92
N TYR A 100 13.21 12.98 -4.65
CA TYR A 100 13.21 11.70 -5.33
C TYR A 100 11.81 11.40 -5.86
N ARG A 101 11.67 11.04 -7.14
CA ARG A 101 10.38 10.62 -7.69
C ARG A 101 9.93 9.31 -7.04
N SER A 102 8.75 9.28 -6.44
CA SER A 102 8.10 8.09 -5.94
C SER A 102 6.85 7.76 -6.77
N GLY A 103 6.99 6.75 -7.64
CA GLY A 103 5.97 6.44 -8.63
C GLY A 103 5.65 7.61 -9.56
N SER A 104 4.51 7.53 -10.25
CA SER A 104 4.10 8.57 -11.20
C SER A 104 3.43 9.79 -10.55
N ARG A 105 3.10 9.73 -9.24
CA ARG A 105 2.25 10.72 -8.55
C ARG A 105 2.79 11.30 -7.22
N SER A 106 3.93 10.82 -6.71
CA SER A 106 4.48 11.29 -5.43
C SER A 106 5.97 11.63 -5.48
N ALA A 107 6.46 12.49 -4.57
CA ALA A 107 7.89 12.72 -4.37
C ALA A 107 8.28 12.40 -2.93
N VAL A 108 9.51 11.98 -2.69
CA VAL A 108 10.10 11.84 -1.36
C VAL A 108 11.24 12.84 -1.21
N ILE A 109 11.20 13.62 -0.15
CA ILE A 109 12.19 14.66 0.16
C ILE A 109 12.89 14.26 1.47
N PRO A 110 14.21 14.06 1.44
CA PRO A 110 14.98 13.95 2.67
C PRO A 110 15.02 15.32 3.35
N CYS A 111 14.66 15.34 4.62
CA CYS A 111 14.51 16.53 5.43
C CYS A 111 15.27 16.39 6.75
N LYS A 112 15.63 17.54 7.33
CA LYS A 112 16.11 17.64 8.71
C LYS A 112 15.28 18.66 9.48
N GLU A 113 15.34 18.57 10.80
CA GLU A 113 14.83 19.61 11.67
C GLU A 113 15.61 20.91 11.43
N LYS A 114 14.88 22.02 11.25
CA LYS A 114 15.48 23.33 11.04
C LYS A 114 16.11 23.82 12.34
N ASP A 115 17.39 24.21 12.29
CA ASP A 115 18.06 24.81 13.44
C ASP A 115 17.51 26.24 13.64
N PRO A 116 16.86 26.55 14.77
CA PRO A 116 16.34 27.89 15.03
C PRO A 116 17.44 28.96 15.09
N ASN A 117 18.71 28.58 15.25
CA ASN A 117 19.84 29.49 15.31
C ASN A 117 20.51 29.72 13.95
N ASP A 118 20.16 28.95 12.92
CA ASP A 118 20.71 29.11 11.58
C ASP A 118 19.97 30.20 10.79
N LEU A 119 20.21 31.45 11.17
CA LEU A 119 19.64 32.64 10.52
C LEU A 119 20.15 32.84 9.07
N ASN A 120 21.22 32.14 8.68
CA ASN A 120 21.81 32.23 7.34
C ASN A 120 21.32 31.12 6.42
N SER A 121 20.51 30.19 6.92
CA SER A 121 19.92 29.17 6.09
C SER A 121 18.90 29.79 5.13
N ASN A 122 19.25 29.86 3.85
CA ASN A 122 18.30 30.14 2.77
C ASN A 122 17.30 28.97 2.55
N SER A 123 17.25 27.99 3.46
CA SER A 123 16.37 26.84 3.36
C SER A 123 14.96 27.21 3.83
N TRP A 124 13.97 26.81 3.05
CA TRP A 124 12.56 27.08 3.32
C TRP A 124 11.95 25.96 4.15
N THR A 125 10.90 26.30 4.89
CA THR A 125 10.19 25.34 5.73
C THR A 125 9.18 24.58 4.87
N ILE A 126 9.34 23.26 4.74
CA ILE A 126 8.41 22.42 3.97
C ILE A 126 7.17 22.05 4.76
N CYS A 127 7.30 21.83 6.07
CA CYS A 127 6.18 21.54 6.94
C CYS A 127 6.57 21.73 8.41
N THR A 128 5.56 21.78 9.27
CA THR A 128 5.72 21.80 10.72
C THR A 128 5.14 20.51 11.29
N LEU A 129 5.94 19.78 12.06
CA LEU A 129 5.54 18.53 12.68
C LEU A 129 4.37 18.76 13.68
N PRO A 130 3.28 17.99 13.60
CA PRO A 130 2.09 18.20 14.41
C PRO A 130 2.34 18.00 15.91
N ASP A 131 3.25 17.10 16.28
CA ASP A 131 3.43 16.67 17.68
C ASP A 131 4.26 17.64 18.51
N ASN A 132 5.24 18.30 17.90
CA ASN A 132 6.24 19.10 18.62
C ASN A 132 6.46 20.50 18.03
N GLY A 133 5.77 20.85 16.94
CA GLY A 133 5.88 22.16 16.31
C GLY A 133 7.23 22.41 15.61
N LYS A 134 8.10 21.41 15.48
CA LYS A 134 9.38 21.59 14.81
C LYS A 134 9.21 21.75 13.31
N GLU A 135 9.92 22.72 12.74
CA GLU A 135 9.97 22.97 11.31
C GLU A 135 10.93 21.99 10.64
N LEU A 136 10.51 21.44 9.51
CA LEU A 136 11.36 20.63 8.65
C LEU A 136 11.79 21.44 7.42
N THR A 137 13.02 21.20 7.00
CA THR A 137 13.60 21.78 5.78
C THR A 137 14.20 20.68 4.91
N PRO A 138 14.12 20.77 3.57
CA PRO A 138 14.84 19.86 2.67
C PRO A 138 16.34 19.85 2.97
N SER A 139 16.96 18.66 2.93
CA SER A 139 18.40 18.48 3.16
C SER A 139 18.88 17.15 2.60
N LYS A 140 19.96 17.12 1.81
CA LYS A 140 20.46 15.88 1.18
C LYS A 140 20.91 14.80 2.18
N ASP A 141 21.32 15.22 3.36
CA ASP A 141 21.73 14.43 4.52
C ASP A 141 20.58 14.24 5.54
N GLY A 142 19.36 14.64 5.18
CA GLY A 142 18.19 14.52 6.04
C GLY A 142 17.79 13.06 6.29
N GLU A 143 17.57 12.71 7.56
CA GLU A 143 17.13 11.37 7.97
C GLU A 143 15.60 11.24 7.99
N ILE A 144 14.87 12.36 8.00
CA ILE A 144 13.40 12.37 7.99
C ILE A 144 12.93 12.43 6.56
N LEU A 145 12.18 11.43 6.12
CA LEU A 145 11.73 11.33 4.75
C LEU A 145 10.29 11.82 4.66
N ILE A 146 10.08 12.88 3.86
CA ILE A 146 8.78 13.49 3.65
C ILE A 146 8.26 13.11 2.28
N ARG A 147 7.16 12.36 2.26
CA ARG A 147 6.40 12.06 1.07
C ARG A 147 5.41 13.18 0.78
N LEU A 148 5.52 13.71 -0.43
CA LEU A 148 4.55 14.59 -1.05
C LEU A 148 3.68 13.75 -1.97
N LYS A 149 2.42 13.60 -1.61
CA LYS A 149 1.46 12.77 -2.34
C LYS A 149 0.36 13.65 -2.95
N GLY A 150 -0.03 13.33 -4.18
CA GLY A 150 -1.39 13.62 -4.62
C GLY A 150 -1.86 12.70 -5.73
N CYS A 151 -3.08 12.91 -6.20
CA CYS A 151 -3.85 11.92 -6.93
C CYS A 151 -3.72 12.01 -8.45
N GLY A 152 -3.07 13.05 -8.99
CA GLY A 152 -2.68 13.13 -10.40
C GLY A 152 -3.86 13.07 -11.37
N MET A 153 -4.45 14.23 -11.69
CA MET A 153 -5.44 14.34 -12.76
C MET A 153 -4.76 14.26 -14.14
N TYR A 154 -5.24 13.37 -15.01
CA TYR A 154 -4.78 13.24 -16.39
C TYR A 154 -5.47 14.29 -17.26
N ILE A 155 -4.71 15.17 -17.93
CA ILE A 155 -5.26 16.02 -18.99
C ILE A 155 -4.70 15.50 -20.33
N GLN A 156 -5.61 15.12 -21.21
CA GLN A 156 -5.34 14.33 -22.42
C GLN A 156 -4.49 15.07 -23.48
N SER A 157 -4.34 16.39 -23.40
CA SER A 157 -3.85 17.21 -24.52
C SER A 157 -2.42 17.74 -24.37
N GLN A 158 -1.85 17.79 -23.15
CA GLN A 158 -0.53 18.38 -22.91
C GLN A 158 0.23 17.63 -21.81
N GLN A 159 1.52 17.40 -22.06
CA GLN A 159 2.45 16.79 -21.13
C GLN A 159 2.37 17.44 -19.74
N GLN A 160 1.95 16.64 -18.75
CA GLN A 160 2.11 16.80 -17.29
C GLN A 160 1.60 18.11 -16.67
N LEU A 161 0.54 18.02 -15.85
CA LEU A 161 0.35 18.97 -14.75
C LEU A 161 1.64 18.99 -13.89
N PRO A 162 2.10 20.16 -13.41
CA PRO A 162 3.28 20.24 -12.56
C PRO A 162 3.04 19.46 -11.26
N PHE A 163 3.75 18.35 -11.18
CA PHE A 163 3.95 17.46 -10.05
C PHE A 163 4.63 18.19 -8.86
N PRO A 164 4.72 17.67 -7.61
CA PRO A 164 4.10 16.45 -7.05
C PRO A 164 2.59 16.51 -7.19
N GLY A 165 1.98 15.32 -7.30
CA GLY A 165 0.57 15.13 -7.63
C GLY A 165 -0.30 16.19 -7.00
N ILE A 166 -0.96 16.98 -7.83
CA ILE A 166 -2.06 17.82 -7.40
C ILE A 166 -3.24 16.88 -7.14
N THR A 167 -3.84 16.99 -5.96
CA THR A 167 -5.14 16.39 -5.63
C THR A 167 -6.15 17.50 -5.39
N LEU A 168 -7.43 17.15 -5.51
CA LEU A 168 -8.54 18.04 -5.20
C LEU A 168 -8.58 18.24 -3.69
N ILE A 169 -8.82 19.48 -3.27
CA ILE A 169 -8.89 19.87 -1.85
C ILE A 169 -9.80 18.96 -1.02
N ASP A 170 -10.87 18.43 -1.61
CA ASP A 170 -11.87 17.60 -0.93
C ASP A 170 -11.39 16.16 -0.64
N GLU A 171 -10.41 15.63 -1.38
CA GLU A 171 -9.90 14.25 -1.21
C GLU A 171 -8.84 14.13 -0.09
N MET A 172 -8.12 15.22 0.18
CA MET A 172 -6.95 15.18 1.07
C MET A 172 -7.26 14.99 2.54
N PRO A 173 -8.30 15.66 3.10
CA PRO A 173 -8.70 15.43 4.47
C PRO A 173 -9.00 13.95 4.69
N CYS A 174 -9.61 13.30 3.69
CA CYS A 174 -9.91 11.86 3.61
C CYS A 174 -8.64 11.05 3.88
N ALA A 175 -7.65 11.17 2.99
CA ALA A 175 -6.41 10.42 3.04
C ALA A 175 -5.67 10.58 4.38
N GLN A 176 -5.54 11.82 4.87
CA GLN A 176 -4.86 12.12 6.13
C GLN A 176 -5.60 11.53 7.33
N PHE A 177 -6.92 11.74 7.39
CA PHE A 177 -7.76 11.24 8.49
C PHE A 177 -7.75 9.71 8.55
N GLN A 178 -7.97 9.04 7.42
CA GLN A 178 -7.96 7.57 7.33
C GLN A 178 -6.60 6.98 7.69
N THR A 179 -5.52 7.55 7.16
CA THR A 179 -4.16 7.13 7.52
C THR A 179 -3.96 7.23 9.04
N ASN A 180 -4.41 8.31 9.68
CA ASN A 180 -4.26 8.50 11.12
C ASN A 180 -5.05 7.45 11.94
N GLN A 181 -6.30 7.17 11.54
CA GLN A 181 -7.13 6.16 12.20
C GLN A 181 -6.51 4.76 12.07
N ILE A 182 -6.08 4.40 10.87
CA ILE A 182 -5.48 3.09 10.60
C ILE A 182 -4.13 2.94 11.33
N ASN A 183 -3.30 3.99 11.37
CA ASN A 183 -2.05 4.00 12.13
C ASN A 183 -2.25 3.77 13.63
N THR A 184 -3.36 4.28 14.19
CA THR A 184 -3.72 4.02 15.58
C THR A 184 -3.98 2.53 15.78
N THR A 185 -4.73 1.88 14.89
CA THR A 185 -4.96 0.44 14.95
C THR A 185 -3.70 -0.39 14.69
N LEU A 186 -2.86 -0.01 13.73
CA LEU A 186 -1.55 -0.65 13.51
C LEU A 186 -0.71 -0.64 14.80
N SER A 187 -0.68 0.50 15.50
CA SER A 187 0.06 0.64 16.76
C SER A 187 -0.44 -0.31 17.85
N THR A 188 -1.76 -0.55 17.94
CA THR A 188 -2.34 -1.55 18.88
C THR A 188 -1.94 -2.99 18.55
N LEU A 189 -1.58 -3.26 17.29
CA LEU A 189 -1.08 -4.55 16.81
C LEU A 189 0.46 -4.60 16.79
N HIS A 190 1.12 -3.60 17.37
CA HIS A 190 2.57 -3.42 17.35
C HIS A 190 3.17 -3.39 15.93
N LEU A 191 2.40 -2.91 14.96
CA LEU A 191 2.83 -2.72 13.58
C LEU A 191 3.26 -1.27 13.36
N HIS A 192 4.41 -1.10 12.71
CA HIS A 192 4.91 0.18 12.27
C HIS A 192 4.15 0.66 11.03
N PRO A 193 3.74 1.94 10.97
CA PRO A 193 3.07 2.50 9.80
C PRO A 193 4.04 2.78 8.65
N ALA A 194 3.52 2.78 7.42
CA ALA A 194 4.27 3.14 6.22
C ALA A 194 4.38 4.66 6.06
N ASN A 195 3.29 5.37 6.39
CA ASN A 195 3.20 6.82 6.37
C ASN A 195 2.63 7.33 7.69
N VAL A 196 3.08 8.49 8.15
CA VAL A 196 2.48 9.25 9.25
C VAL A 196 1.99 10.60 8.70
N PRO A 197 0.69 10.93 8.87
CA PRO A 197 0.13 12.19 8.40
C PRO A 197 0.77 13.38 9.12
N ILE A 198 1.24 14.38 8.36
CA ILE A 198 1.83 15.62 8.89
C ILE A 198 0.90 16.81 8.63
N GLY A 199 0.43 16.95 7.40
CA GLY A 199 -0.41 18.07 7.01
C GLY A 199 -0.68 18.14 5.51
N VAL A 200 -1.23 19.27 5.08
CA VAL A 200 -1.68 19.53 3.72
C VAL A 200 -1.23 20.93 3.32
N TRP A 201 -0.72 21.07 2.10
CA TRP A 201 -0.57 22.36 1.46
C TRP A 201 -1.66 22.57 0.44
N ILE A 202 -2.41 23.66 0.56
CA ILE A 202 -3.25 24.19 -0.52
C ILE A 202 -2.42 25.22 -1.28
N TYR A 203 -2.18 24.99 -2.56
CA TYR A 203 -1.40 25.92 -3.38
C TYR A 203 -2.17 27.23 -3.58
N GLY A 204 -1.43 28.34 -3.58
CA GLY A 204 -1.93 29.63 -4.03
C GLY A 204 -1.96 29.72 -5.55
N PRO A 205 -2.11 30.94 -6.12
CA PRO A 205 -2.10 31.13 -7.56
C PRO A 205 -0.80 30.59 -8.18
N ILE A 206 -0.91 29.59 -9.06
CA ILE A 206 0.20 29.01 -9.81
C ILE A 206 0.33 29.73 -11.17
N LEU A 207 1.53 30.19 -11.51
CA LEU A 207 1.81 30.89 -12.75
C LEU A 207 1.63 29.91 -13.93
N ASN A 208 0.85 30.31 -14.93
CA ASN A 208 0.51 29.47 -16.09
C ASN A 208 -0.20 28.17 -15.72
N ASP A 209 -0.99 28.16 -14.64
CA ASP A 209 -1.84 27.04 -14.30
C ASP A 209 -2.84 26.74 -15.43
N PRO A 210 -2.83 25.53 -16.03
CA PRO A 210 -3.78 25.19 -17.08
C PRO A 210 -5.21 25.02 -16.56
N THR A 211 -5.39 24.82 -15.25
CA THR A 211 -6.70 24.60 -14.61
C THR A 211 -6.92 25.53 -13.42
N PRO A 212 -6.87 26.86 -13.59
CA PRO A 212 -6.83 27.83 -12.48
C PRO A 212 -8.11 27.87 -11.62
N LEU A 213 -9.19 27.25 -12.09
CA LEU A 213 -10.46 27.13 -11.35
C LEU A 213 -10.48 25.94 -10.39
N ILE A 214 -9.54 25.01 -10.52
CA ILE A 214 -9.44 23.84 -9.65
C ILE A 214 -8.43 24.16 -8.56
N GLU A 215 -8.89 24.21 -7.31
CA GLU A 215 -8.00 24.32 -6.16
C GLU A 215 -7.09 23.10 -6.09
N LYS A 216 -5.80 23.37 -5.91
CA LYS A 216 -4.74 22.38 -5.98
C LYS A 216 -4.13 22.22 -4.62
N ALA A 217 -3.79 21.00 -4.27
CA ALA A 217 -3.14 20.77 -3.00
C ALA A 217 -2.27 19.50 -3.01
N VAL A 218 -1.36 19.40 -2.03
CA VAL A 218 -0.44 18.26 -1.84
C VAL A 218 -0.41 17.77 -0.39
N ILE A 219 -0.54 16.46 -0.23
CA ILE A 219 -0.56 15.76 1.04
C ILE A 219 0.89 15.62 1.50
N VAL A 220 1.16 16.02 2.74
CA VAL A 220 2.47 15.88 3.38
C VAL A 220 2.41 14.77 4.42
N MET A 221 3.25 13.76 4.26
CA MET A 221 3.37 12.61 5.16
C MET A 221 4.84 12.35 5.47
N GLN A 222 5.17 11.99 6.70
CA GLN A 222 6.41 11.28 6.95
C GLN A 222 6.27 9.88 6.35
N THR A 223 7.26 9.40 5.62
CA THR A 223 7.23 8.07 5.01
C THR A 223 8.41 7.24 5.49
N PHE A 224 8.20 5.94 5.65
CA PHE A 224 9.22 5.00 6.08
C PHE A 224 9.66 4.07 4.96
N GLY A 225 8.99 4.03 3.83
CA GLY A 225 9.40 3.18 2.71
C GLY A 225 8.85 3.70 1.40
N ASP A 226 9.37 3.17 0.29
CA ASP A 226 8.83 3.44 -1.05
C ASP A 226 8.79 2.22 -1.96
N LYS A 227 9.70 1.27 -1.75
CA LYS A 227 9.71 -0.01 -2.46
C LYS A 227 8.43 -0.78 -2.15
N ARG A 228 7.71 -1.19 -3.19
CA ARG A 228 6.43 -1.91 -3.12
C ARG A 228 6.61 -3.42 -3.10
N LEU A 229 5.69 -4.13 -2.45
CA LEU A 229 5.78 -5.58 -2.30
C LEU A 229 5.81 -6.31 -3.66
N GLU A 230 4.85 -6.04 -4.57
CA GLU A 230 4.76 -6.78 -5.84
C GLU A 230 5.86 -6.33 -6.80
N ASN A 231 5.86 -5.04 -7.14
CA ASN A 231 6.78 -4.51 -8.15
C ASN A 231 8.24 -4.66 -7.73
N HIS A 232 8.62 -4.45 -6.46
CA HIS A 232 10.03 -4.46 -6.08
C HIS A 232 10.46 -5.77 -5.43
N LEU A 233 9.87 -6.12 -4.28
CA LEU A 233 10.38 -7.24 -3.49
C LEU A 233 10.10 -8.59 -4.16
N LEU A 234 8.86 -8.85 -4.55
CA LEU A 234 8.49 -10.14 -5.13
C LEU A 234 9.09 -10.32 -6.53
N THR A 235 9.17 -9.27 -7.34
CA THR A 235 9.95 -9.30 -8.60
C THR A 235 11.40 -9.70 -8.34
N GLY A 236 12.04 -9.09 -7.35
CA GLY A 236 13.41 -9.41 -6.96
C GLY A 236 13.58 -10.85 -6.45
N LEU A 237 12.61 -11.35 -5.68
CA LEU A 237 12.61 -12.71 -5.16
C LEU A 237 12.43 -13.75 -6.28
N ASP A 238 11.59 -13.48 -7.28
CA ASP A 238 11.43 -14.37 -8.43
C ASP A 238 12.70 -14.40 -9.29
N MET A 239 13.35 -13.24 -9.50
CA MET A 239 14.66 -13.17 -10.16
C MET A 239 15.73 -13.91 -9.36
N LEU A 240 15.65 -13.90 -8.03
CA LEU A 240 16.56 -14.65 -7.17
C LEU A 240 16.30 -16.16 -7.25
N VAL A 241 15.06 -16.61 -7.40
CA VAL A 241 14.74 -18.02 -7.67
C VAL A 241 15.31 -18.46 -9.01
N ASP A 242 15.18 -17.63 -10.06
CA ASP A 242 15.70 -17.94 -11.39
C ASP A 242 17.23 -18.08 -11.41
N ASN A 243 17.91 -17.05 -10.88
CA ASN A 243 19.37 -16.93 -10.98
C ASN A 243 20.13 -17.60 -9.83
N GLY A 244 19.51 -17.68 -8.65
CA GLY A 244 20.16 -18.12 -7.41
C GLY A 244 20.01 -19.61 -7.11
N ILE A 245 18.95 -20.27 -7.59
CA ILE A 245 18.74 -21.72 -7.38
C ILE A 245 19.35 -22.48 -8.56
N GLY A 246 20.27 -23.40 -8.28
CA GLY A 246 20.80 -24.31 -9.31
C GLY A 246 19.75 -25.31 -9.80
N ASP A 247 19.82 -25.74 -11.05
CA ASP A 247 18.84 -26.67 -11.64
C ASP A 247 18.73 -28.00 -10.87
N SER A 248 19.86 -28.50 -10.35
CA SER A 248 19.87 -29.69 -9.49
C SER A 248 19.17 -29.47 -8.15
N ASP A 249 19.33 -28.30 -7.53
CA ASP A 249 18.64 -27.95 -6.28
C ASP A 249 17.14 -27.80 -6.52
N ALA A 250 16.74 -27.17 -7.64
CA ALA A 250 15.35 -27.05 -8.04
C ALA A 250 14.69 -28.43 -8.22
N GLU A 251 15.38 -29.38 -8.87
CA GLU A 251 14.89 -30.75 -9.03
C GLU A 251 14.73 -31.46 -7.67
N ILE A 252 15.70 -31.30 -6.76
CA ILE A 252 15.64 -31.89 -5.41
C ILE A 252 14.39 -31.38 -4.67
N VAL A 253 14.16 -30.07 -4.68
CA VAL A 253 13.01 -29.44 -4.03
C VAL A 253 11.72 -29.97 -4.65
N MET A 254 11.59 -29.94 -5.97
CA MET A 254 10.37 -30.37 -6.65
C MET A 254 10.10 -31.87 -6.53
N LYS A 255 11.14 -32.71 -6.43
CA LYS A 255 10.98 -34.14 -6.11
C LYS A 255 10.36 -34.34 -4.72
N CYS A 256 10.72 -33.52 -3.74
CA CYS A 256 10.13 -33.55 -2.40
C CYS A 256 8.68 -33.09 -2.44
N VAL A 257 8.41 -31.95 -3.09
CA VAL A 257 7.05 -31.39 -3.26
C VAL A 257 6.12 -32.40 -3.93
N ARG A 258 6.54 -33.00 -5.05
CA ARG A 258 5.77 -34.02 -5.78
C ARG A 258 5.43 -35.22 -4.91
N ARG A 259 6.35 -35.66 -4.04
CA ARG A 259 6.11 -36.75 -3.10
C ARG A 259 5.03 -36.38 -2.08
N VAL A 260 5.14 -35.21 -1.46
CA VAL A 260 4.18 -34.70 -0.47
C VAL A 260 2.79 -34.54 -1.09
N PHE A 261 2.69 -33.78 -2.19
CA PHE A 261 1.42 -33.53 -2.88
C PHE A 261 0.80 -34.82 -3.45
N GLY A 262 1.62 -35.66 -4.10
CA GLY A 262 1.18 -36.93 -4.68
C GLY A 262 0.63 -37.90 -3.65
N SER A 263 1.26 -38.00 -2.46
CA SER A 263 0.77 -38.84 -1.36
C SER A 263 -0.64 -38.46 -0.87
N ARG A 264 -1.12 -37.26 -1.22
CA ARG A 264 -2.41 -36.70 -0.80
C ARG A 264 -3.40 -36.54 -1.95
N GLY A 265 -3.03 -36.97 -3.16
CA GLY A 265 -3.84 -36.76 -4.36
C GLY A 265 -4.04 -35.29 -4.71
N LYS A 266 -3.13 -34.40 -4.27
CA LYS A 266 -3.17 -32.96 -4.57
C LYS A 266 -2.34 -32.68 -5.82
N GLU A 267 -2.79 -31.73 -6.63
CA GLU A 267 -2.03 -31.26 -7.78
C GLU A 267 -0.86 -30.38 -7.36
N VAL A 268 0.31 -30.61 -7.96
CA VAL A 268 1.54 -29.86 -7.69
C VAL A 268 1.45 -28.45 -8.28
N PRO A 269 2.00 -27.41 -7.61
CA PRO A 269 2.09 -26.07 -8.16
C PRO A 269 2.82 -26.05 -9.51
N SER A 270 2.26 -25.36 -10.51
CA SER A 270 2.80 -25.27 -11.88
C SER A 270 2.12 -24.17 -12.69
N ASP A 271 2.57 -23.90 -13.91
CA ASP A 271 1.95 -22.89 -14.77
C ASP A 271 0.49 -23.24 -15.16
N GLN A 272 0.12 -24.52 -15.15
CA GLN A 272 -1.26 -24.98 -15.41
C GLN A 272 -2.10 -25.05 -14.13
N ASN A 273 -1.45 -25.00 -12.97
CA ASN A 273 -2.06 -25.03 -11.66
C ASN A 273 -1.34 -23.94 -10.84
N MET A 274 -1.68 -22.68 -11.13
CA MET A 274 -1.09 -21.52 -10.46
C MET A 274 -1.77 -21.28 -9.11
N THR A 275 -1.07 -20.59 -8.21
CA THR A 275 -1.57 -20.31 -6.86
C THR A 275 -2.87 -19.54 -6.87
N PHE A 276 -2.96 -18.41 -7.56
CA PHE A 276 -4.22 -17.63 -7.59
C PHE A 276 -5.42 -18.43 -8.14
N ILE A 277 -5.21 -19.36 -9.09
CA ILE A 277 -6.27 -20.26 -9.60
C ILE A 277 -6.71 -21.25 -8.51
N ARG A 278 -5.80 -21.72 -7.66
CA ARG A 278 -6.18 -22.54 -6.50
C ARG A 278 -6.89 -21.70 -5.46
N THR A 279 -6.38 -20.51 -5.17
CA THR A 279 -6.93 -19.59 -4.18
C THR A 279 -8.37 -19.21 -4.51
N SER A 280 -8.68 -18.89 -5.77
CA SER A 280 -10.06 -18.60 -6.19
C SER A 280 -11.02 -19.80 -6.08
N LYS A 281 -10.48 -21.02 -6.04
CA LYS A 281 -11.24 -22.25 -5.76
C LYS A 281 -11.33 -22.57 -4.26
N MET A 282 -10.51 -21.95 -3.41
CA MET A 282 -10.59 -22.13 -1.97
C MET A 282 -11.89 -21.50 -1.49
N LYS A 283 -12.80 -22.35 -1.02
CA LYS A 283 -14.06 -21.90 -0.45
C LYS A 283 -13.82 -21.46 0.99
N PHE A 284 -13.78 -20.15 1.20
CA PHE A 284 -13.65 -19.56 2.54
C PHE A 284 -15.01 -19.40 3.22
N TYR A 285 -16.00 -20.25 2.91
CA TYR A 285 -17.41 -20.06 3.31
C TYR A 285 -17.59 -19.70 4.79
N ASN A 286 -16.84 -20.33 5.70
CA ASN A 286 -16.93 -20.00 7.13
C ASN A 286 -16.42 -18.58 7.43
N LEU A 287 -15.35 -18.13 6.78
CA LEU A 287 -14.80 -16.79 6.92
C LEU A 287 -15.68 -15.76 6.22
N GLU A 288 -16.08 -15.99 4.97
CA GLU A 288 -17.00 -15.13 4.21
C GLU A 288 -18.32 -14.93 4.95
N THR A 289 -18.89 -16.02 5.50
CA THR A 289 -20.11 -15.97 6.30
C THR A 289 -19.91 -15.16 7.57
N LYS A 290 -18.78 -15.32 8.28
CA LYS A 290 -18.49 -14.54 9.47
C LYS A 290 -18.29 -13.05 9.15
N ILE A 291 -17.60 -12.73 8.05
CA ILE A 291 -17.43 -11.35 7.55
C ILE A 291 -18.79 -10.73 7.16
N SER A 292 -19.68 -11.53 6.58
CA SER A 292 -21.02 -11.07 6.21
C SER A 292 -21.93 -10.85 7.43
N ASN A 293 -21.55 -11.38 8.60
CA ASN A 293 -22.30 -11.32 9.86
C ASN A 293 -21.51 -10.58 10.97
N LEU A 294 -20.67 -9.61 10.60
CA LEU A 294 -19.80 -8.92 11.57
C LEU A 294 -20.57 -8.21 12.69
N GLU A 295 -21.80 -7.72 12.45
CA GLU A 295 -22.63 -7.16 13.51
C GLU A 295 -22.89 -8.15 14.66
N LYS A 296 -22.95 -9.44 14.34
CA LYS A 296 -23.20 -10.51 15.31
C LYS A 296 -21.92 -11.03 15.95
N TYR A 297 -20.86 -11.18 15.15
CA TYR A 297 -19.66 -11.87 15.59
C TYR A 297 -18.53 -10.93 16.02
N GLY A 298 -18.56 -9.65 15.65
CA GLY A 298 -17.37 -8.80 15.77
C GLY A 298 -16.23 -9.27 14.86
N LEU A 299 -15.27 -8.41 14.59
CA LEU A 299 -14.10 -8.80 13.80
C LEU A 299 -13.20 -9.72 14.62
N GLU A 300 -13.00 -9.41 15.89
CA GLU A 300 -12.17 -10.13 16.85
C GLU A 300 -12.45 -11.65 16.95
N HIS A 301 -13.64 -12.12 16.53
CA HIS A 301 -14.03 -13.53 16.55
C HIS A 301 -13.99 -14.24 15.18
N LEU A 302 -13.27 -13.69 14.20
CA LEU A 302 -12.98 -14.36 12.93
C LEU A 302 -11.97 -15.53 13.09
N GLY A 303 -12.32 -16.54 13.88
CA GLY A 303 -11.53 -17.78 13.95
C GLY A 303 -11.58 -18.54 12.61
N PHE A 304 -10.44 -18.71 11.96
CA PHE A 304 -10.25 -19.63 10.85
C PHE A 304 -9.17 -20.62 11.27
N VAL A 305 -9.43 -21.90 11.02
CA VAL A 305 -8.50 -22.98 11.33
C VAL A 305 -8.04 -23.56 10.00
N PRO A 306 -6.91 -23.07 9.47
CA PRO A 306 -6.26 -23.72 8.36
C PRO A 306 -5.97 -25.19 8.74
N THR A 307 -6.48 -26.15 7.96
CA THR A 307 -6.47 -27.57 8.33
C THR A 307 -5.08 -28.23 8.28
N GLN A 308 -4.08 -27.59 7.65
CA GLN A 308 -2.64 -27.89 7.76
C GLN A 308 -1.82 -26.94 6.89
N SER A 309 -0.74 -26.33 7.39
CA SER A 309 0.13 -25.51 6.53
C SER A 309 1.00 -26.39 5.64
N ILE A 310 1.10 -26.02 4.36
CA ILE A 310 2.07 -26.58 3.40
C ILE A 310 3.49 -26.56 4.00
N LEU A 311 3.76 -25.60 4.88
CA LEU A 311 5.03 -25.41 5.58
C LEU A 311 5.36 -26.51 6.58
N GLN A 312 4.43 -26.88 7.47
CA GLN A 312 4.63 -28.00 8.40
C GLN A 312 4.95 -29.31 7.65
N GLU A 313 4.42 -29.44 6.44
CA GLU A 313 4.64 -30.60 5.59
C GLU A 313 6.00 -30.55 4.87
N LEU A 314 6.41 -29.38 4.36
CA LEU A 314 7.73 -29.19 3.74
C LEU A 314 8.86 -29.32 4.77
N ASP A 315 8.69 -28.78 5.98
CA ASP A 315 9.67 -28.84 7.08
C ASP A 315 9.88 -30.27 7.60
N SER A 316 8.83 -31.11 7.54
CA SER A 316 8.95 -32.53 7.92
C SER A 316 9.83 -33.35 6.97
N THR A 317 10.13 -32.84 5.78
CA THR A 317 10.97 -33.53 4.80
C THR A 317 12.44 -33.12 4.96
N THR A 318 13.24 -33.98 5.59
CA THR A 318 14.71 -33.82 5.78
C THR A 318 15.53 -33.65 4.50
N THR A 319 14.90 -33.69 3.33
CA THR A 319 15.56 -33.62 2.02
C THR A 319 15.59 -32.19 1.47
N THR A 320 14.62 -31.34 1.82
CA THR A 320 14.63 -29.92 1.43
C THR A 320 15.74 -29.15 2.15
N SER A 321 16.19 -29.60 3.32
CA SER A 321 17.25 -28.94 4.11
C SER A 321 18.64 -28.99 3.47
N LYS A 322 18.82 -29.76 2.39
CA LYS A 322 20.05 -29.80 1.61
C LYS A 322 20.05 -28.87 0.40
N ALA A 323 18.87 -28.44 -0.05
CA ALA A 323 18.77 -27.56 -1.21
C ALA A 323 19.15 -26.13 -0.79
N THR A 324 20.00 -25.51 -1.59
CA THR A 324 20.48 -24.15 -1.33
C THR A 324 20.23 -23.25 -2.53
N TYR A 325 20.34 -21.95 -2.29
CA TYR A 325 20.43 -20.93 -3.33
C TYR A 325 21.58 -19.99 -2.99
N HIS A 326 22.09 -19.30 -4.00
CA HIS A 326 23.26 -18.45 -3.87
C HIS A 326 22.87 -16.97 -3.79
N ILE A 327 23.39 -16.28 -2.77
CA ILE A 327 23.49 -14.82 -2.74
C ILE A 327 24.97 -14.48 -2.71
N ASN A 328 25.48 -13.86 -3.77
CA ASN A 328 26.92 -13.70 -3.98
C ASN A 328 27.64 -15.06 -3.86
N GLU A 329 28.64 -15.18 -2.97
CA GLU A 329 29.36 -16.43 -2.72
C GLU A 329 28.73 -17.29 -1.61
N ASN A 330 27.68 -16.81 -0.95
CA ASN A 330 27.06 -17.49 0.19
C ASN A 330 25.99 -18.48 -0.26
N GLN A 331 26.06 -19.70 0.24
CA GLN A 331 24.99 -20.69 0.12
C GLN A 331 23.97 -20.51 1.24
N ILE A 332 22.73 -20.26 0.87
CA ILE A 332 21.62 -20.05 1.80
C ILE A 332 20.61 -21.21 1.66
N PRO A 333 20.14 -21.81 2.77
CA PRO A 333 19.12 -22.85 2.71
C PRO A 333 17.82 -22.33 2.09
N ILE A 334 17.17 -23.14 1.25
CA ILE A 334 15.92 -22.75 0.61
C ILE A 334 14.78 -22.46 1.62
N GLN A 335 14.89 -23.01 2.83
CA GLN A 335 13.99 -22.73 3.97
C GLN A 335 13.93 -21.24 4.29
N THR A 336 15.00 -20.48 4.06
CA THR A 336 15.02 -19.03 4.27
C THR A 336 14.05 -18.33 3.32
N LEU A 337 13.97 -18.74 2.04
CA LEU A 337 12.97 -18.21 1.10
C LEU A 337 11.55 -18.58 1.52
N VAL A 338 11.36 -19.83 1.95
CA VAL A 338 10.06 -20.33 2.41
C VAL A 338 9.56 -19.54 3.63
N LYS A 339 10.40 -19.33 4.65
CA LYS A 339 10.09 -18.52 5.84
C LYS A 339 9.87 -17.05 5.51
N LEU A 340 10.65 -16.48 4.58
CA LEU A 340 10.43 -15.11 4.10
C LEU A 340 9.04 -14.98 3.45
N HIS A 341 8.68 -15.87 2.52
CA HIS A 341 7.35 -15.84 1.89
C HIS A 341 6.23 -16.08 2.91
N ALA A 342 6.44 -16.96 3.89
CA ALA A 342 5.50 -17.13 5.00
C ALA A 342 5.27 -15.82 5.76
N GLN A 343 6.34 -15.13 6.16
CA GLN A 343 6.28 -13.85 6.85
C GLN A 343 5.58 -12.76 6.00
N LEU A 344 5.89 -12.68 4.70
CA LEU A 344 5.26 -11.71 3.81
C LEU A 344 3.76 -11.94 3.68
N GLY A 345 3.34 -13.20 3.50
CA GLY A 345 1.93 -13.58 3.48
C GLY A 345 1.24 -13.17 4.78
N PHE A 346 1.80 -13.60 5.92
CA PHE A 346 1.28 -13.28 7.24
C PHE A 346 1.11 -11.78 7.48
N GLU A 347 2.13 -10.98 7.18
CA GLU A 347 2.07 -9.52 7.35
C GLU A 347 1.08 -8.84 6.40
N ALA A 348 0.96 -9.30 5.16
CA ALA A 348 -0.06 -8.79 4.22
C ALA A 348 -1.48 -9.05 4.74
N GLY A 349 -1.74 -10.26 5.27
CA GLY A 349 -3.02 -10.60 5.88
C GLY A 349 -3.31 -9.76 7.13
N ARG A 350 -2.29 -9.56 7.99
CA ARG A 350 -2.38 -8.69 9.18
C ARG A 350 -2.67 -7.24 8.82
N ALA A 351 -2.04 -6.73 7.77
CA ALA A 351 -2.21 -5.36 7.32
C ALA A 351 -3.66 -5.11 6.88
N LEU A 352 -4.21 -5.96 6.00
CA LEU A 352 -5.61 -5.88 5.60
C LEU A 352 -6.54 -6.01 6.81
N ARG A 353 -6.22 -6.92 7.72
CA ARG A 353 -7.02 -7.12 8.93
C ARG A 353 -7.02 -5.90 9.84
N ALA A 354 -5.88 -5.22 9.99
CA ALA A 354 -5.76 -4.00 10.78
C ALA A 354 -6.67 -2.90 10.22
N ILE A 355 -6.73 -2.76 8.90
CA ILE A 355 -7.61 -1.79 8.23
C ILE A 355 -9.08 -2.13 8.50
N HIS A 356 -9.51 -3.36 8.20
CA HIS A 356 -10.89 -3.78 8.43
C HIS A 356 -11.30 -3.65 9.90
N SER A 357 -10.37 -3.85 10.84
CA SER A 357 -10.62 -3.77 12.29
C SER A 357 -10.47 -2.38 12.89
N THR A 358 -10.08 -1.38 12.10
CA THR A 358 -10.05 0.01 12.54
C THR A 358 -11.48 0.45 12.79
N LYS A 359 -11.84 0.74 14.04
CA LYS A 359 -13.23 1.12 14.39
C LYS A 359 -13.65 2.38 13.61
N PRO A 360 -14.84 2.41 12.97
CA PRO A 360 -15.95 1.44 13.02
C PRO A 360 -15.85 0.25 12.04
N GLY A 361 -14.84 0.25 11.18
CA GLY A 361 -14.57 -0.71 10.12
C GLY A 361 -14.23 0.08 8.85
N PHE A 362 -13.03 -0.09 8.30
CA PHE A 362 -12.57 0.63 7.11
C PHE A 362 -12.34 -0.31 5.94
N LEU A 363 -12.68 0.16 4.74
CA LEU A 363 -12.12 -0.38 3.49
C LEU A 363 -10.79 0.29 3.20
N TRP A 364 -9.86 -0.47 2.62
CA TRP A 364 -8.61 0.06 2.11
C TRP A 364 -8.87 1.04 0.96
N GLY A 365 -9.78 0.70 0.07
CA GLY A 365 -10.31 1.62 -0.92
C GLY A 365 -11.14 0.89 -1.96
N THR A 366 -12.41 1.27 -2.05
CA THR A 366 -13.24 0.90 -3.20
C THR A 366 -13.81 2.15 -3.82
N TYR A 367 -13.93 2.18 -5.13
CA TYR A 367 -14.47 3.35 -5.80
C TYR A 367 -15.31 2.93 -6.99
N GLN A 368 -16.32 3.73 -7.26
CA GLN A 368 -17.11 3.59 -8.47
C GLN A 368 -16.43 4.44 -9.56
N ASP A 369 -16.15 3.82 -10.70
CA ASP A 369 -15.73 4.56 -11.90
C ASP A 369 -16.98 5.04 -12.68
N TYR A 370 -16.80 5.79 -13.77
CA TYR A 370 -17.88 6.32 -14.62
C TYR A 370 -18.88 5.24 -15.09
N VAL A 371 -18.46 3.97 -15.13
CA VAL A 371 -19.35 2.85 -15.38
C VAL A 371 -20.17 2.58 -14.11
N ASN A 372 -21.44 3.01 -14.12
CA ASN A 372 -22.39 3.03 -12.99
C ASN A 372 -22.61 1.71 -12.19
N PHE A 373 -21.93 0.62 -12.57
CA PHE A 373 -22.04 -0.71 -11.95
C PHE A 373 -20.68 -1.36 -11.65
N GLN A 374 -19.56 -0.66 -11.90
CA GLN A 374 -18.24 -1.21 -11.66
C GLN A 374 -17.67 -0.60 -10.39
N LEU A 375 -17.59 -1.44 -9.34
CA LEU A 375 -16.85 -1.12 -8.13
C LEU A 375 -15.43 -1.65 -8.28
N HIS A 376 -14.47 -0.74 -8.23
CA HIS A 376 -13.05 -1.05 -8.25
C HIS A 376 -12.58 -1.32 -6.83
N CYS A 377 -11.65 -2.26 -6.68
CA CYS A 377 -11.01 -2.59 -5.43
C CYS A 377 -9.54 -2.16 -5.50
N ASN A 378 -9.11 -1.36 -4.52
CA ASN A 378 -7.74 -0.89 -4.40
C ASN A 378 -6.87 -1.82 -3.54
N ALA A 379 -7.40 -2.95 -3.07
CA ALA A 379 -6.60 -3.90 -2.30
C ALA A 379 -5.72 -4.74 -3.24
N HIS A 380 -4.44 -4.40 -3.31
CA HIS A 380 -3.42 -5.13 -4.08
C HIS A 380 -2.06 -5.05 -3.37
N CYS A 381 -1.14 -5.95 -3.73
CA CYS A 381 0.17 -6.08 -3.09
C CYS A 381 1.00 -4.80 -3.19
N ASP A 382 0.85 -4.02 -4.27
CA ASP A 382 1.57 -2.76 -4.41
C ASP A 382 1.15 -1.64 -3.44
N ASN A 383 0.05 -1.82 -2.70
CA ASN A 383 -0.30 -0.96 -1.56
C ASN A 383 0.38 -1.39 -0.26
N LEU A 384 1.22 -2.43 -0.29
CA LEU A 384 2.14 -2.77 0.79
C LEU A 384 3.54 -2.23 0.47
N VAL A 385 4.10 -1.47 1.40
CA VAL A 385 5.48 -0.98 1.30
C VAL A 385 6.42 -1.89 2.07
N VAL A 386 7.62 -2.07 1.54
CA VAL A 386 8.74 -2.71 2.23
C VAL A 386 9.41 -1.68 3.12
N LEU A 387 9.49 -1.98 4.42
CA LEU A 387 10.14 -1.13 5.40
C LEU A 387 11.67 -1.12 5.20
N PRO A 388 12.39 -0.11 5.74
CA PRO A 388 13.84 -0.03 5.62
C PRO A 388 14.51 -1.22 6.28
N LEU A 389 15.56 -1.76 5.67
CA LEU A 389 16.27 -2.94 6.20
C LEU A 389 16.68 -2.80 7.68
N GLN A 390 17.05 -1.59 8.12
CA GLN A 390 17.34 -1.33 9.53
C GLN A 390 16.10 -1.52 10.42
N MET A 391 14.95 -0.98 10.00
CA MET A 391 13.70 -1.15 10.72
C MET A 391 13.24 -2.61 10.71
N ILE A 392 13.40 -3.32 9.59
CA ILE A 392 13.15 -4.77 9.52
C ILE A 392 14.04 -5.50 10.53
N ALA A 393 15.32 -5.16 10.61
CA ALA A 393 16.27 -5.79 11.53
C ALA A 393 15.89 -5.60 13.00
N GLU A 394 15.41 -4.41 13.37
CA GLU A 394 15.04 -4.03 14.73
C GLU A 394 13.64 -4.56 15.12
N ARG A 395 12.66 -4.42 14.22
CA ARG A 395 11.23 -4.68 14.52
C ARG A 395 10.73 -6.03 14.05
N LYS A 396 11.50 -6.73 13.21
CA LYS A 396 11.09 -8.01 12.61
C LYS A 396 9.77 -7.90 11.83
N GLN A 397 9.55 -6.73 11.22
CA GLN A 397 8.41 -6.41 10.36
C GLN A 397 8.92 -6.00 8.99
N ILE A 398 8.44 -6.62 7.92
CA ILE A 398 8.89 -6.36 6.55
C ILE A 398 7.97 -5.38 5.83
N LEU A 399 6.66 -5.52 6.03
CA LEU A 399 5.62 -4.85 5.27
C LEU A 399 4.78 -3.91 6.14
N SER A 400 4.28 -2.84 5.52
CA SER A 400 3.30 -1.96 6.12
C SER A 400 2.32 -1.44 5.07
N PRO A 401 1.01 -1.32 5.39
CA PRO A 401 0.02 -0.86 4.42
C PRO A 401 0.18 0.64 4.13
N LEU A 402 -0.08 1.01 2.90
CA LEU A 402 0.01 2.34 2.34
C LEU A 402 -1.27 2.64 1.54
N ASP A 403 -1.45 3.92 1.22
CA ASP A 403 -2.38 4.39 0.20
C ASP A 403 -3.87 4.29 0.59
N PHE A 404 -4.29 5.23 1.43
CA PHE A 404 -5.64 5.31 1.98
C PHE A 404 -6.41 6.55 1.50
N ASP A 405 -6.18 7.03 0.27
CA ASP A 405 -6.92 8.17 -0.28
C ASP A 405 -8.37 7.84 -0.66
N MET A 406 -8.63 6.58 -1.02
CA MET A 406 -9.97 6.07 -1.32
C MET A 406 -10.55 5.23 -0.18
N ALA A 407 -9.89 5.20 0.97
CA ALA A 407 -10.42 4.50 2.14
C ALA A 407 -11.71 5.18 2.62
N PHE A 408 -12.58 4.45 3.31
CA PHE A 408 -13.72 5.01 4.01
C PHE A 408 -14.27 4.01 5.02
N SER A 409 -15.09 4.50 5.96
CA SER A 409 -15.57 3.69 7.08
C SER A 409 -17.06 3.33 6.96
N MET A 410 -17.47 2.35 7.75
CA MET A 410 -18.88 1.98 7.94
C MET A 410 -19.77 3.15 8.38
N GLU A 411 -19.23 4.13 9.10
CA GLU A 411 -20.01 5.28 9.57
C GLU A 411 -20.19 6.35 8.49
N THR A 412 -19.31 6.39 7.50
CA THR A 412 -19.27 7.45 6.49
C THR A 412 -19.91 7.04 5.17
N VAL A 413 -20.15 5.75 4.94
CA VAL A 413 -20.57 5.20 3.63
C VAL A 413 -22.05 5.47 3.28
N PHE A 414 -22.32 5.69 1.99
CA PHE A 414 -23.66 5.76 1.38
C PHE A 414 -23.83 4.79 0.22
N ASN A 415 -25.08 4.41 -0.02
CA ASN A 415 -25.51 3.69 -1.21
C ASN A 415 -26.00 4.69 -2.28
N PHE A 416 -25.16 4.93 -3.29
CA PHE A 416 -25.47 5.84 -4.43
C PHE A 416 -26.43 5.22 -5.45
N TRP A 417 -26.69 3.91 -5.37
CA TRP A 417 -27.66 3.23 -6.22
C TRP A 417 -29.11 3.45 -5.75
N GLN A 418 -29.30 4.03 -4.57
CA GLN A 418 -30.59 4.51 -4.10
C GLN A 418 -30.74 6.01 -4.36
N GLN A 419 -31.96 6.46 -4.67
CA GLN A 419 -32.27 7.85 -4.97
C GLN A 419 -33.40 8.33 -4.05
N PRO A 420 -33.12 9.21 -3.07
CA PRO A 420 -31.80 9.78 -2.73
C PRO A 420 -30.84 8.72 -2.12
N PRO A 421 -29.51 8.95 -2.11
CA PRO A 421 -28.59 8.06 -1.42
C PRO A 421 -28.92 7.92 0.05
N VAL A 422 -28.75 6.71 0.57
CA VAL A 422 -29.00 6.39 1.98
C VAL A 422 -27.73 5.86 2.63
N PRO A 423 -27.51 6.13 3.94
CA PRO A 423 -26.44 5.49 4.69
C PRO A 423 -26.58 3.97 4.64
N GLU A 424 -25.54 3.26 4.21
CA GLU A 424 -25.56 1.79 4.04
C GLU A 424 -24.26 1.16 4.54
N PRO A 425 -24.07 1.05 5.88
CA PRO A 425 -22.85 0.49 6.47
C PRO A 425 -22.52 -0.93 5.98
N SER A 426 -23.54 -1.69 5.57
CA SER A 426 -23.40 -3.05 5.05
C SER A 426 -22.54 -3.09 3.77
N LEU A 427 -22.49 -2.02 2.98
CA LEU A 427 -21.61 -1.93 1.80
C LEU A 427 -20.14 -2.14 2.16
N VAL A 428 -19.70 -1.67 3.32
CA VAL A 428 -18.32 -1.84 3.78
C VAL A 428 -18.05 -3.31 4.13
N SER A 429 -18.91 -3.94 4.94
CA SER A 429 -18.72 -5.34 5.31
C SER A 429 -18.85 -6.30 4.13
N TYR A 430 -19.74 -6.03 3.17
CA TYR A 430 -19.81 -6.81 1.93
C TYR A 430 -18.52 -6.73 1.12
N ASN A 431 -17.88 -5.55 1.08
CA ASN A 431 -16.64 -5.35 0.34
C ASN A 431 -15.37 -5.82 1.05
N PHE A 432 -15.42 -6.14 2.35
CA PHE A 432 -14.30 -6.83 3.01
C PHE A 432 -13.96 -8.15 2.33
N ASN A 433 -14.97 -8.89 1.84
CA ASN A 433 -14.72 -10.12 1.08
C ASN A 433 -14.07 -9.83 -0.28
N THR A 434 -14.45 -8.73 -0.92
CA THR A 434 -13.85 -8.28 -2.18
C THR A 434 -12.38 -7.92 -1.97
N GLU A 435 -12.05 -7.10 -0.96
CA GLU A 435 -10.66 -6.72 -0.65
C GLU A 435 -9.82 -7.92 -0.21
N LEU A 436 -10.40 -8.83 0.59
CA LEU A 436 -9.76 -10.07 0.98
C LEU A 436 -9.42 -10.94 -0.25
N SER A 437 -10.39 -11.13 -1.15
CA SER A 437 -10.23 -11.95 -2.35
C SER A 437 -9.24 -11.33 -3.33
N ALA A 438 -9.35 -10.01 -3.58
CA ALA A 438 -8.45 -9.29 -4.46
C ALA A 438 -7.00 -9.38 -3.97
N LEU A 439 -6.76 -9.06 -2.69
CA LEU A 439 -5.41 -9.06 -2.15
C LEU A 439 -4.83 -10.49 -2.06
N ILE A 440 -5.61 -11.50 -1.68
CA ILE A 440 -5.08 -12.88 -1.58
C ILE A 440 -4.79 -13.49 -2.96
N GLU A 441 -5.60 -13.18 -3.98
CA GLU A 441 -5.32 -13.58 -5.36
C GLU A 441 -4.04 -12.90 -5.87
N ASP A 442 -3.85 -11.63 -5.53
CA ASP A 442 -2.66 -10.88 -5.90
C ASP A 442 -1.40 -11.39 -5.17
N VAL A 443 -1.51 -11.68 -3.87
CA VAL A 443 -0.48 -12.41 -3.11
C VAL A 443 -0.17 -13.76 -3.77
N GLY A 444 -1.18 -14.42 -4.35
CA GLY A 444 -1.06 -15.65 -5.12
C GLY A 444 -0.47 -15.48 -6.53
N GLY A 445 -0.09 -14.26 -6.92
CA GLY A 445 0.58 -13.94 -8.18
C GLY A 445 -0.37 -13.61 -9.35
N ALA A 446 -1.63 -13.23 -9.07
CA ALA A 446 -2.59 -12.87 -10.13
C ALA A 446 -2.07 -11.75 -11.04
N SER A 447 -1.66 -10.60 -10.49
CA SER A 447 -1.17 -9.48 -11.32
C SER A 447 0.12 -9.84 -12.07
N ALA A 448 1.07 -10.48 -11.39
CA ALA A 448 2.34 -10.90 -11.96
C ALA A 448 2.25 -11.86 -13.14
N SER A 449 1.20 -12.68 -13.20
CA SER A 449 1.03 -13.68 -14.25
C SER A 449 0.51 -13.11 -15.56
N GLY A 450 -0.06 -11.90 -15.55
CA GLY A 450 -0.80 -11.33 -16.68
C GLY A 450 -2.10 -12.07 -17.03
N LEU A 451 -2.49 -13.10 -16.25
CA LEU A 451 -3.69 -13.90 -16.47
C LEU A 451 -4.86 -13.51 -15.55
N GLY A 452 -4.61 -12.65 -14.56
CA GLY A 452 -5.65 -12.02 -13.74
C GLY A 452 -6.28 -10.81 -14.43
N VAL A 453 -7.26 -10.18 -13.77
CA VAL A 453 -7.75 -8.85 -14.14
C VAL A 453 -6.58 -7.89 -13.87
N SER A 454 -5.72 -7.70 -14.88
CA SER A 454 -4.42 -7.04 -14.69
C SER A 454 -4.64 -5.65 -14.11
N THR A 455 -4.06 -5.37 -12.95
CA THR A 455 -3.81 -3.98 -12.57
C THR A 455 -2.89 -3.40 -13.63
N THR A 456 -3.19 -2.22 -14.16
CA THR A 456 -2.30 -1.52 -15.11
C THR A 456 -0.96 -1.12 -14.49
N ALA A 457 -0.80 -1.33 -13.18
CA ALA A 457 0.34 -0.94 -12.38
C ALA A 457 1.42 -2.03 -12.25
N VAL A 458 1.11 -3.29 -12.56
CA VAL A 458 2.06 -4.41 -12.43
C VAL A 458 2.22 -5.08 -13.79
N GLU A 459 3.43 -5.05 -14.31
CA GLU A 459 3.76 -5.73 -15.56
C GLU A 459 3.86 -7.25 -15.34
N PRO A 460 3.40 -8.07 -16.31
CA PRO A 460 3.63 -9.51 -16.27
C PRO A 460 5.13 -9.81 -16.18
N ARG A 461 5.51 -10.69 -15.26
CA ARG A 461 6.92 -10.98 -14.99
C ARG A 461 7.42 -12.14 -15.84
N PRO A 462 8.65 -12.08 -16.40
CA PRO A 462 9.22 -13.22 -17.10
C PRO A 462 9.42 -14.37 -16.11
N MET A 463 9.02 -15.56 -16.52
CA MET A 463 9.17 -16.77 -15.73
C MET A 463 10.48 -17.49 -16.08
N PRO A 464 11.13 -18.19 -15.13
CA PRO A 464 12.30 -19.01 -15.40
C PRO A 464 12.11 -19.99 -16.56
N GLU A 465 13.12 -20.21 -17.39
CA GLU A 465 13.04 -21.24 -18.45
C GLU A 465 12.88 -22.64 -17.83
N ASN A 466 13.62 -22.91 -16.76
CA ASN A 466 13.56 -24.16 -16.01
C ASN A 466 12.18 -24.35 -15.37
N LYS A 467 11.50 -25.46 -15.70
CA LYS A 467 10.15 -25.76 -15.22
C LYS A 467 10.09 -25.96 -13.70
N ASP A 468 11.11 -26.53 -13.09
CA ASP A 468 11.11 -26.79 -11.65
C ASP A 468 11.29 -25.48 -10.86
N LYS A 469 12.08 -24.52 -11.36
CA LYS A 469 12.15 -23.16 -10.79
C LYS A 469 10.82 -22.42 -10.87
N ARG A 470 10.10 -22.51 -11.99
CA ARG A 470 8.73 -22.00 -12.12
C ARG A 470 7.78 -22.60 -11.08
N CYS A 471 7.81 -23.92 -10.92
CA CYS A 471 7.03 -24.60 -9.90
C CYS A 471 7.38 -24.14 -8.47
N ILE A 472 8.66 -23.82 -8.20
CA ILE A 472 9.09 -23.27 -6.91
C ILE A 472 8.49 -21.89 -6.65
N ILE A 473 8.44 -20.99 -7.65
CA ILE A 473 7.78 -19.68 -7.51
C ILE A 473 6.32 -19.88 -7.08
N TRP A 474 5.57 -20.76 -7.75
CA TRP A 474 4.18 -21.03 -7.40
C TRP A 474 4.03 -21.68 -6.02
N LEU A 475 4.96 -22.55 -5.62
CA LEU A 475 4.99 -23.11 -4.27
C LEU A 475 5.20 -22.03 -3.21
N LEU A 476 6.12 -21.08 -3.44
CA LEU A 476 6.38 -19.96 -2.52
C LEU A 476 5.17 -19.04 -2.43
N ARG A 477 4.43 -18.84 -3.53
CA ARG A 477 3.17 -18.11 -3.53
C ARG A 477 2.06 -18.85 -2.76
N ASP A 478 1.96 -20.17 -2.86
CA ASP A 478 1.03 -20.96 -2.03
C ASP A 478 1.30 -20.76 -0.54
N VAL A 479 2.58 -20.75 -0.17
CA VAL A 479 3.03 -20.47 1.20
C VAL A 479 2.55 -19.09 1.65
N MET A 480 2.74 -18.05 0.83
CA MET A 480 2.24 -16.69 1.15
C MET A 480 0.72 -16.66 1.32
N THR A 481 -0.04 -17.23 0.38
CA THR A 481 -1.51 -17.27 0.43
C THR A 481 -2.02 -17.93 1.71
N TRP A 482 -1.37 -19.01 2.14
CA TRP A 482 -1.77 -19.72 3.35
C TRP A 482 -1.52 -18.89 4.61
N GLU A 483 -0.32 -18.30 4.72
CA GLU A 483 0.05 -17.47 5.86
C GLU A 483 -0.72 -16.14 5.87
N PHE A 484 -1.12 -15.63 4.71
CA PHE A 484 -2.04 -14.50 4.59
C PHE A 484 -3.37 -14.76 5.31
N LEU A 485 -3.97 -15.94 5.13
CA LEU A 485 -5.21 -16.30 5.83
C LEU A 485 -5.00 -16.39 7.35
N ILE A 486 -3.85 -16.91 7.77
CA ILE A 486 -3.47 -16.95 9.20
C ILE A 486 -3.34 -15.52 9.73
N GLY A 487 -2.61 -14.64 9.04
CA GLY A 487 -2.44 -13.24 9.44
C GLY A 487 -3.75 -12.45 9.48
N TYR A 488 -4.66 -12.73 8.55
CA TYR A 488 -5.95 -12.06 8.51
C TYR A 488 -6.90 -12.51 9.64
N THR A 489 -6.82 -13.78 10.04
CA THR A 489 -7.73 -14.37 11.04
C THR A 489 -7.17 -14.32 12.46
N ASN A 490 -5.84 -14.34 12.60
CA ASN A 490 -5.11 -14.21 13.87
C ASN A 490 -4.05 -13.10 13.76
N PRO A 491 -4.48 -11.82 13.81
CA PRO A 491 -3.58 -10.71 13.55
C PRO A 491 -2.56 -10.43 14.65
N THR A 492 -2.68 -11.05 15.82
CA THR A 492 -1.70 -10.91 16.91
C THR A 492 -0.64 -12.01 16.88
N GLY A 493 -0.87 -13.11 16.14
CA GLY A 493 0.00 -14.28 16.12
C GLY A 493 0.08 -15.04 17.46
N GLY A 494 -0.67 -14.60 18.47
CA GLY A 494 -0.73 -15.27 19.77
C GLY A 494 -1.57 -16.55 19.71
N PRO A 495 -1.49 -17.43 20.72
CA PRO A 495 -2.38 -18.58 20.83
C PRO A 495 -3.81 -18.10 21.13
N THR A 496 -4.55 -17.72 20.09
CA THR A 496 -6.00 -17.61 20.12
C THR A 496 -6.58 -19.02 20.05
N GLU A 497 -7.69 -19.29 20.76
CA GLU A 497 -8.50 -20.52 20.80
C GLU A 497 -7.86 -21.76 20.15
N ALA A 498 -7.70 -22.86 20.91
CA ALA A 498 -6.97 -24.13 20.65
C ALA A 498 -6.94 -24.77 19.23
N ALA A 499 -7.56 -24.17 18.22
CA ALA A 499 -7.62 -24.59 16.85
C ALA A 499 -6.86 -23.69 15.84
N ILE A 500 -6.39 -22.46 16.14
CA ILE A 500 -5.65 -21.68 15.11
C ILE A 500 -4.16 -22.08 15.07
N PRO A 501 -3.60 -22.47 13.92
CA PRO A 501 -2.16 -22.75 13.79
C PRO A 501 -1.33 -21.52 14.11
N THR A 502 -0.24 -21.70 14.86
CA THR A 502 0.78 -20.67 15.04
C THR A 502 1.37 -20.31 13.67
N PRO A 503 1.52 -19.02 13.33
CA PRO A 503 2.17 -18.61 12.09
C PRO A 503 3.59 -19.19 12.00
N THR A 504 4.06 -19.42 10.77
CA THR A 504 5.44 -19.86 10.56
C THR A 504 6.38 -18.66 10.66
N VAL A 505 6.59 -18.19 11.90
CA VAL A 505 7.42 -17.02 12.18
C VAL A 505 8.89 -17.40 12.10
N PRO A 506 9.74 -16.61 11.40
CA PRO A 506 11.18 -16.77 11.46
C PRO A 506 11.71 -16.67 12.89
N LEU A 507 12.64 -17.56 13.26
CA LEU A 507 13.37 -17.47 14.51
C LEU A 507 14.37 -16.30 14.45
N ASP A 508 14.80 -15.81 15.62
CA ASP A 508 15.81 -14.74 15.69
C ASP A 508 17.10 -15.07 14.91
N THR A 509 17.45 -16.35 14.84
CA THR A 509 18.61 -16.86 14.08
C THR A 509 18.43 -16.81 12.57
N ASP A 510 17.19 -16.74 12.06
CA ASP A 510 16.90 -16.70 10.62
C ASP A 510 17.02 -15.29 10.03
N TRP A 511 16.79 -14.25 10.84
CA TRP A 511 16.68 -12.86 10.38
C TRP A 511 17.91 -12.31 9.64
N PRO A 512 19.17 -12.60 10.03
CA PRO A 512 20.32 -12.13 9.27
C PRO A 512 20.29 -12.57 7.81
N GLN A 513 19.92 -13.84 7.56
CA GLN A 513 19.81 -14.36 6.19
C GLN A 513 18.60 -13.76 5.47
N ILE A 514 17.45 -13.66 6.13
CA ILE A 514 16.25 -13.04 5.56
C ILE A 514 16.53 -11.60 5.11
N ILE A 515 17.22 -10.81 5.92
CA ILE A 515 17.58 -9.43 5.58
C ILE A 515 18.50 -9.38 4.36
N ASP A 516 19.46 -10.31 4.26
CA ASP A 516 20.34 -10.41 3.09
C ASP A 516 19.57 -10.81 1.83
N THR A 517 18.62 -11.75 1.95
CA THR A 517 17.69 -12.11 0.88
C THR A 517 16.86 -10.92 0.41
N ILE A 518 16.27 -10.15 1.33
CA ILE A 518 15.49 -8.96 0.98
C ILE A 518 16.38 -7.91 0.29
N ARG A 519 17.58 -7.66 0.82
CA ARG A 519 18.55 -6.73 0.21
C ARG A 519 18.87 -7.14 -1.23
N GLN A 520 19.21 -8.42 -1.44
CA GLN A 520 19.54 -8.92 -2.77
C GLN A 520 18.35 -8.85 -3.72
N ALA A 521 17.15 -9.21 -3.26
CA ALA A 521 15.94 -9.12 -4.05
C ALA A 521 15.66 -7.67 -4.50
N LEU A 522 15.70 -6.71 -3.57
CA LEU A 522 15.50 -5.30 -3.88
C LEU A 522 16.57 -4.76 -4.85
N PHE A 523 17.81 -5.24 -4.74
CA PHE A 523 18.88 -4.89 -5.67
C PHE A 523 18.61 -5.45 -7.08
N LEU A 524 18.18 -6.72 -7.19
CA LEU A 524 17.89 -7.35 -8.48
C LEU A 524 16.74 -6.67 -9.24
N SER A 525 15.73 -6.15 -8.55
CA SER A 525 14.59 -5.48 -9.19
C SER A 525 14.81 -3.99 -9.46
N GLN A 526 15.92 -3.41 -9.02
CA GLN A 526 16.21 -1.99 -9.16
C GLN A 526 16.17 -1.51 -10.62
N ASP A 527 16.79 -2.24 -11.53
CA ASP A 527 16.91 -1.87 -12.95
C ASP A 527 15.59 -2.00 -13.74
N LYS A 528 14.56 -2.62 -13.16
CA LYS A 528 13.25 -2.80 -13.80
C LYS A 528 12.31 -1.62 -13.59
N HIS A 529 12.59 -0.79 -12.59
CA HIS A 529 11.67 0.29 -12.15
C HIS A 529 12.31 1.69 -12.16
N SER A 530 13.57 1.79 -12.61
CA SER A 530 14.22 3.03 -13.01
C SER A 530 13.82 3.42 -14.44
#